data_AF-A0A511WNU4-F1
#
_entry.id   AF-A0A511WNU4-F1
#
_cell.length_a   1.000
_cell.length_b   1.000
_cell.length_c   1.000
_cell.angle_alpha   90.00
_cell.angle_beta   90.00
_cell.angle_gamma   90.00
#
_symmetry.space_group_name_H-M   'P 1'
#
loop_
_entity.id
_entity.type
_entity.pdbx_description
1 polymer ?
#
loop_
_entity_poly.entity_id
_entity_poly.type
_entity_poly.pdbx_seq_one_letter_code
_entity_poly.pdbx_strand_id
1 'polypeptide(L)'
;MKPFLVIGNIVLSGLFALWVFYYFVNGPLVKRRTHTSIVEPDFFLLLPIWGIGAYLVWRYFSKREWDSVTYVDIVLTNVTLWLTIPLGFYIQYVCPLIGGIDE
;
A
#
# COMPACT_ATOMS: atom_id res chain seq x y z
N MET A 1 21.80 14.35 0.90
CA MET A 1 21.37 13.43 -0.18
C MET A 1 20.47 12.28 0.31
N LYS A 2 20.73 11.68 1.48
CA LYS A 2 19.88 10.63 2.10
C LYS A 2 18.37 10.93 2.19
N PRO A 3 17.90 12.13 2.62
CA PRO A 3 16.46 12.41 2.72
C PRO A 3 15.75 12.39 1.36
N PHE A 4 16.43 12.80 0.30
CA PHE A 4 15.87 12.81 -1.06
C PHE A 4 15.56 11.39 -1.56
N LEU A 5 16.40 10.40 -1.23
CA LEU A 5 16.17 8.99 -1.57
C LEU A 5 14.92 8.42 -0.87
N VAL A 6 14.73 8.78 0.40
CA VAL A 6 13.57 8.34 1.19
C VAL A 6 12.29 8.98 0.67
N ILE A 7 12.29 10.30 0.50
CA ILE A 7 11.12 11.06 0.03
C ILE A 7 10.78 10.64 -1.41
N GLY A 8 11.78 10.51 -2.28
CA GLY A 8 11.60 10.06 -3.65
C GLY A 8 10.96 8.67 -3.73
N ASN A 9 11.39 7.73 -2.89
CA ASN A 9 10.77 6.40 -2.86
C ASN A 9 9.34 6.41 -2.28
N ILE A 10 9.06 7.23 -1.27
CA ILE A 10 7.69 7.38 -0.74
C ILE A 10 6.77 7.91 -1.84
N VAL A 11 7.17 8.95 -2.56
CA VAL A 11 6.39 9.53 -3.66
C VAL A 11 6.22 8.54 -4.81
N LEU A 12 7.28 7.85 -5.22
CA LEU A 12 7.25 6.89 -6.33
C LEU A 12 6.37 5.67 -5.99
N SER A 13 6.50 5.12 -4.78
CA SER A 13 5.68 3.99 -4.33
C SER A 13 4.21 4.37 -4.18
N GLY A 14 3.91 5.60 -3.74
CA GLY A 14 2.54 6.12 -3.68
C GLY A 14 1.90 6.30 -5.05
N LEU A 15 2.65 6.84 -6.01
CA LEU A 15 2.23 6.92 -7.41
C LEU A 15 1.95 5.52 -8.00
N PHE A 16 2.80 4.54 -7.68
CA PHE A 16 2.61 3.17 -8.13
C PHE A 16 1.37 2.53 -7.49
N ALA A 17 1.16 2.72 -6.19
CA ALA A 17 -0.03 2.23 -5.48
C ALA A 17 -1.33 2.85 -6.04
N LEU A 18 -1.33 4.16 -6.35
CA LEU A 18 -2.43 4.84 -7.02
C LEU A 18 -2.69 4.30 -8.43
N TRP A 19 -1.64 4.04 -9.20
CA TRP A 19 -1.76 3.50 -10.54
C TRP A 19 -2.32 2.06 -10.53
N VAL A 20 -1.84 1.23 -9.60
CA VAL A 20 -2.38 -0.12 -9.36
C VAL A 20 -3.86 -0.03 -8.97
N PHE A 21 -4.20 0.81 -8.00
CA PHE A 21 -5.59 1.03 -7.60
C PHE A 21 -6.48 1.43 -8.79
N TYR A 22 -6.05 2.42 -9.57
CA TYR A 22 -6.79 2.89 -10.74
C TYR A 22 -6.95 1.80 -11.81
N TYR A 23 -5.90 1.02 -12.04
CA TYR A 23 -5.92 -0.09 -13.00
C TYR A 23 -6.89 -1.20 -12.58
N PHE A 24 -6.97 -1.53 -11.29
CA PHE A 24 -7.91 -2.55 -10.80
C PHE A 24 -9.35 -2.03 -10.76
N VAL A 25 -9.58 -0.77 -10.34
CA VAL A 25 -10.92 -0.15 -10.32
C VAL A 25 -11.48 0.03 -11.73
N ASN A 26 -10.66 0.40 -12.71
CA ASN A 26 -11.09 0.61 -14.10
C ASN A 26 -10.79 -0.57 -15.03
N GLY A 27 -10.25 -1.65 -14.49
CA GLY A 27 -9.71 -2.77 -15.26
C GLY A 27 -10.80 -3.67 -15.86
N PRO A 28 -10.43 -4.50 -16.85
CA PRO A 28 -11.35 -5.43 -17.51
C PRO A 28 -11.97 -6.49 -16.57
N LEU A 29 -11.43 -6.66 -15.36
CA LEU A 29 -12.00 -7.54 -14.33
C LEU A 29 -13.34 -7.02 -13.79
N VAL A 30 -13.51 -5.69 -13.70
CA VAL A 30 -14.77 -5.05 -13.28
C VAL A 30 -15.84 -5.17 -14.37
N LYS A 31 -15.45 -5.11 -15.65
CA LYS A 31 -16.38 -5.21 -16.80
C LYS A 31 -17.04 -6.58 -16.99
N ARG A 32 -16.52 -7.66 -16.38
CA ARG A 32 -17.15 -9.00 -16.44
C ARG A 32 -18.17 -9.26 -15.33
N ARG A 33 -18.27 -8.40 -14.31
CA ARG A 33 -19.13 -8.58 -13.11
C ARG A 33 -20.34 -7.63 -13.11
N THR A 34 -20.92 -7.40 -14.28
CA THR A 34 -21.96 -6.39 -14.58
C THR A 34 -23.33 -6.56 -13.89
N HIS A 35 -23.52 -7.52 -12.98
CA HIS A 35 -24.81 -7.72 -12.28
C HIS A 35 -24.85 -7.21 -10.83
N THR A 36 -23.73 -6.73 -10.28
CA THR A 36 -23.70 -6.17 -8.93
C THR A 36 -22.93 -4.86 -8.96
N SER A 37 -23.66 -3.74 -8.99
CA SER A 37 -23.12 -2.36 -8.93
C SER A 37 -22.52 -1.99 -7.57
N ILE A 38 -22.10 -2.98 -6.79
CA ILE A 38 -21.35 -2.77 -5.56
C ILE A 38 -19.91 -2.66 -6.02
N VAL A 39 -19.40 -1.43 -6.08
CA VAL A 39 -17.98 -1.13 -6.25
C VAL A 39 -17.24 -2.01 -5.25
N GLU A 40 -16.55 -3.05 -5.72
CA GLU A 40 -15.99 -4.05 -4.84
C GLU A 40 -15.04 -3.36 -3.86
N PRO A 41 -15.33 -3.39 -2.55
CA PRO A 41 -14.53 -2.70 -1.53
C PRO A 41 -13.09 -3.23 -1.46
N ASP A 42 -12.83 -4.33 -2.17
CA ASP A 42 -11.61 -5.12 -2.17
C ASP A 42 -10.34 -4.34 -2.51
N PHE A 43 -10.43 -3.33 -3.39
CA PHE A 43 -9.26 -2.52 -3.76
C PHE A 43 -9.18 -1.20 -2.98
N PHE A 44 -10.25 -0.82 -2.28
CA PHE A 44 -10.28 0.40 -1.47
C PHE A 44 -9.29 0.31 -0.29
N LEU A 45 -9.03 -0.90 0.22
CA LEU A 45 -8.11 -1.15 1.34
C LEU A 45 -6.63 -0.99 0.99
N LEU A 46 -6.25 -1.03 -0.29
CA LEU A 46 -4.85 -0.87 -0.74
C LEU A 46 -4.28 0.50 -0.32
N LEU A 47 -5.04 1.57 -0.54
CA LEU A 47 -4.63 2.96 -0.25
C LEU A 47 -4.46 3.24 1.24
N PRO A 48 -5.41 2.89 2.13
CA PRO A 48 -5.24 2.98 3.58
C PRO A 48 -4.06 2.16 4.09
N ILE A 49 -3.88 0.92 3.60
CA ILE A 49 -2.77 0.05 4.04
C ILE A 49 -1.42 0.65 3.63
N TRP A 50 -1.29 1.12 2.39
CA TRP A 50 -0.11 1.85 1.95
C TRP A 50 0.09 3.14 2.76
N GLY A 51 -0.97 3.90 3.01
CA GLY A 51 -0.93 5.15 3.78
C GLY A 51 -0.45 4.94 5.22
N ILE A 52 -0.87 3.86 5.88
CA ILE A 52 -0.37 3.47 7.21
C ILE A 52 1.13 3.12 7.14
N GLY A 53 1.56 2.38 6.11
CA GLY A 53 2.98 2.08 5.88
C GLY A 53 3.82 3.34 5.69
N ALA A 54 3.37 4.26 4.82
CA ALA A 54 4.01 5.54 4.59
C ALA A 54 4.08 6.40 5.87
N TYR A 55 3.00 6.44 6.65
CA TYR A 55 2.94 7.16 7.91
C TYR A 55 3.91 6.59 8.96
N LEU A 56 4.02 5.25 9.07
CA LEU A 56 4.98 4.61 9.97
C LEU A 56 6.43 4.93 9.59
N VAL A 57 6.75 4.87 8.29
CA VAL A 57 8.07 5.25 7.76
C VAL A 57 8.37 6.72 8.04
N TRP A 58 7.41 7.61 7.79
CA TRP A 58 7.53 9.04 8.07
C TRP A 58 7.78 9.32 9.56
N ARG A 59 7.03 8.66 10.45
CA ARG A 59 7.18 8.78 11.91
C ARG A 59 8.53 8.24 12.39
N TYR A 60 9.02 7.16 11.79
CA TYR A 60 10.34 6.59 12.12
C TYR A 60 11.47 7.56 11.79
N PHE A 61 11.45 8.16 10.61
CA PHE A 61 12.45 9.16 10.21
C PHE A 61 12.29 10.50 10.91
N SER A 62 11.06 10.93 11.26
CA SER A 62 10.83 12.18 12.00
C SER A 62 11.40 12.16 13.43
N LYS A 63 11.55 10.97 14.02
CA LYS A 63 12.09 10.80 15.37
C LYS A 63 13.59 10.56 15.44
N ARG A 64 14.26 10.29 14.30
CA ARG A 64 15.69 10.02 14.26
C ARG A 64 16.45 11.16 13.62
N GLU A 65 17.63 11.45 14.16
CA GLU A 65 18.57 12.38 13.53
C GLU A 65 19.17 11.72 12.28
N TRP A 66 19.23 12.46 11.18
CA TRP A 66 19.68 11.98 9.86
C TRP A 66 21.13 11.48 9.83
N ASP A 67 21.94 11.84 10.83
CA ASP A 67 23.31 11.34 10.99
C ASP A 67 23.36 9.89 11.49
N SER A 68 22.38 9.47 12.28
CA SER A 68 22.26 8.09 12.77
C SER A 68 21.63 7.13 11.75
N VAL A 69 21.12 7.66 10.63
CA VAL A 69 20.44 6.87 9.61
C VAL A 69 21.45 6.18 8.71
N THR A 70 21.50 4.86 8.84
CA THR A 70 22.35 3.99 8.02
C THR A 70 21.66 3.72 6.68
N TYR A 71 22.42 3.42 5.63
CA TYR A 71 21.85 3.01 4.34
C TYR A 71 20.94 1.77 4.47
N VAL A 72 21.21 0.90 5.45
CA VAL A 72 20.38 -0.28 5.77
C VAL A 72 18.96 0.13 6.19
N ASP A 73 18.80 1.17 7.02
CA ASP A 73 17.47 1.67 7.42
C ASP A 73 16.66 2.18 6.21
N ILE A 74 17.33 2.81 5.24
CA ILE A 74 16.70 3.31 4.01
C ILE A 74 16.21 2.14 3.15
N VAL A 75 17.03 1.09 2.99
CA VAL A 75 16.65 -0.12 2.25
C VAL A 75 15.51 -0.85 2.96
N LEU A 76 15.57 -0.97 4.29
CA LEU A 76 14.54 -1.65 5.07
C LEU A 76 13.18 -0.95 4.92
N THR A 77 13.15 0.38 5.07
CA THR A 77 11.93 1.18 4.93
C THR A 77 11.38 1.17 3.50
N ASN A 78 12.26 1.13 2.49
CA ASN A 78 11.87 0.87 1.11
C ASN A 78 11.15 -0.48 0.98
N VAL A 79 11.79 -1.56 1.43
CA VAL A 79 11.24 -2.91 1.35
C VAL A 79 9.91 -3.02 2.09
N THR A 80 9.78 -2.40 3.27
CA THR A 80 8.51 -2.36 4.04
C THR A 80 7.40 -1.64 3.29
N LEU A 81 7.68 -0.49 2.66
CA LEU A 81 6.71 0.25 1.83
C LEU A 81 6.24 -0.59 0.65
N TRP A 82 7.15 -1.24 -0.06
CA TRP A 82 6.81 -2.11 -1.18
C TRP A 82 6.07 -3.37 -0.74
N LEU A 83 6.34 -3.90 0.46
CA LEU A 83 5.62 -5.02 1.06
C LEU A 83 4.17 -4.68 1.42
N THR A 84 3.81 -3.40 1.64
CA THR A 84 2.42 -3.02 1.93
C THR A 84 1.47 -3.30 0.77
N ILE A 85 1.96 -3.31 -0.48
CA ILE A 85 1.18 -3.62 -1.68
C ILE A 85 0.75 -5.09 -1.71
N PRO A 86 1.66 -6.10 -1.72
CA PRO A 86 1.28 -7.50 -1.66
C PRO A 86 0.59 -7.88 -0.35
N LEU A 87 0.92 -7.23 0.77
CA LEU A 87 0.20 -7.42 2.03
C LEU A 87 -1.25 -6.93 1.94
N GLY A 88 -1.50 -5.80 1.26
CA GLY A 88 -2.84 -5.32 0.97
C GLY A 88 -3.67 -6.34 0.20
N PHE A 89 -3.07 -6.97 -0.83
CA PHE A 89 -3.70 -8.08 -1.53
C PHE A 89 -3.88 -9.32 -0.64
N TYR A 90 -2.88 -9.70 0.16
CA TYR A 90 -2.96 -10.88 1.01
C TYR A 90 -4.06 -10.77 2.06
N ILE A 91 -4.15 -9.63 2.76
CA ILE A 91 -5.25 -9.36 3.70
C ILE A 91 -6.59 -9.44 2.96
N GLN A 92 -6.66 -8.94 1.73
CA GLN A 92 -7.86 -9.02 0.92
C GLN A 92 -8.27 -10.46 0.54
N TYR A 93 -7.32 -11.34 0.19
CA TYR A 93 -7.62 -12.71 -0.22
C TYR A 93 -7.79 -13.69 0.95
N VAL A 94 -7.15 -13.43 2.10
CA VAL A 94 -7.19 -14.32 3.28
C VAL A 94 -8.24 -13.89 4.30
N CYS A 95 -8.57 -12.60 4.38
CA CYS A 95 -9.61 -12.06 5.26
C CYS A 95 -11.05 -11.97 4.67
N PRO A 96 -11.48 -12.75 3.66
CA PRO A 96 -12.91 -13.03 3.46
C PRO A 96 -13.41 -14.13 4.42
N LEU A 97 -12.53 -14.92 5.03
CA LEU A 97 -12.92 -16.11 5.80
C LEU A 97 -13.44 -15.82 7.23
N ILE A 98 -13.43 -14.56 7.68
CA ILE A 98 -13.94 -14.14 9.00
C ILE A 98 -15.27 -13.38 8.87
N GLY A 99 -15.65 -12.96 7.66
CA GLY A 99 -16.89 -12.23 7.37
C GLY A 99 -17.99 -13.08 6.74
N GLY A 100 -17.76 -14.38 6.51
CA GLY A 100 -18.81 -15.33 6.15
C GLY A 100 -19.68 -15.67 7.36
N ILE A 101 -20.49 -14.71 7.79
CA ILE A 101 -21.79 -15.04 8.36
C ILE A 101 -22.61 -15.51 7.17
N ASP A 102 -22.83 -16.82 7.12
CA ASP A 102 -23.91 -17.43 6.36
C ASP A 102 -25.21 -16.64 6.60
N GLU A 103 -25.68 -15.93 5.57
CA GLU A 103 -27.11 -15.69 5.31
C GLU A 103 -27.50 -16.46 4.05
#